data_AF-A0A484HHD4-F1
#
_entry.id   AF-A0A484HHD4-F1
#
_cell.length_a   1.000
_cell.length_b   1.000
_cell.length_c   1.000
_cell.angle_alpha   90.00
_cell.angle_beta   90.00
_cell.angle_gamma   90.00
#
_symmetry.space_group_name_H-M   'P 1'
#
loop_
_entity.id
_entity.type
_entity.pdbx_description
1 polymer ?
#
loop_
_entity_poly.entity_id
_entity_poly.type
_entity_poly.pdbx_seq_one_letter_code
_entity_poly.pdbx_strand_id
1 'polypeptide(L)'
;MITAERKPMEEIMGYIGHCRRVLLVGCNECVTVCAAGGKKEVGILSSALQIAFMKAGDTLDIREETLERQCDPEYVEELVPLAGDVDAILSMACGCGVQEVASRFPETPVFPALNTQFMGASERQGVWAERCQGCGDCLIGLTGGICPIARCAKRIMNGPCGGSTNGKCEIDPEVDCAWHLIWHRLKALGLEDRYETIIEGKNWKSSRHGGPRKIIRKDLAQ
;
A
#
# COMPACT_ATOMS: atom_id res chain seq x y z
N MET A 1 6.68 1.13 2.46
CA MET A 1 5.91 -0.04 2.00
C MET A 1 4.45 0.34 1.91
N ILE A 2 3.82 0.02 0.79
CA ILE A 2 2.36 0.01 0.64
C ILE A 2 1.87 -1.40 0.96
N THR A 3 0.96 -1.54 1.92
CA THR A 3 0.34 -2.82 2.26
C THR A 3 -0.89 -3.05 1.39
N ALA A 4 -1.18 -4.32 1.13
CA ALA A 4 -2.34 -4.73 0.37
C ALA A 4 -2.85 -6.07 0.87
N GLU A 5 -4.11 -6.37 0.56
CA GLU A 5 -4.74 -7.65 0.85
C GLU A 5 -5.42 -8.15 -0.42
N ARG A 6 -5.42 -9.47 -0.63
CA ARG A 6 -6.09 -10.07 -1.79
C ARG A 6 -7.59 -9.80 -1.72
N LYS A 7 -8.16 -9.36 -2.84
CA LYS A 7 -9.62 -9.26 -2.99
C LYS A 7 -10.27 -10.63 -2.80
N PRO A 8 -11.54 -10.67 -2.34
CA PRO A 8 -12.32 -11.89 -2.35
C PRO A 8 -12.32 -12.55 -3.73
N MET A 9 -12.29 -13.88 -3.76
CA MET A 9 -12.27 -14.63 -5.02
C MET A 9 -13.45 -14.28 -5.91
N GLU A 10 -14.64 -14.12 -5.34
CA GLU A 10 -15.87 -13.75 -6.07
C GLU A 10 -15.73 -12.41 -6.79
N GLU A 11 -15.06 -11.42 -6.18
CA GLU A 11 -14.84 -10.12 -6.80
C GLU A 11 -13.86 -10.22 -7.98
N ILE A 12 -12.77 -10.99 -7.81
CA ILE A 12 -11.80 -11.25 -8.89
C ILE A 12 -12.49 -11.97 -10.05
N MET A 13 -13.27 -13.02 -9.75
CA MET A 13 -14.06 -13.75 -10.75
C MET A 13 -15.09 -12.85 -11.44
N GLY A 14 -15.66 -11.87 -10.73
CA GLY A 14 -16.54 -10.87 -11.32
C GLY A 14 -15.85 -10.01 -12.39
N TYR A 15 -14.54 -9.77 -12.27
CA TYR A 15 -13.77 -9.07 -13.29
C TYR A 15 -13.41 -9.95 -14.49
N ILE A 16 -12.91 -11.16 -14.25
CA ILE A 16 -12.28 -11.98 -15.30
C ILE A 16 -13.11 -13.18 -15.75
N GLY A 17 -14.32 -13.39 -15.20
CA GLY A 17 -15.12 -14.60 -15.45
C GLY A 17 -15.51 -14.84 -16.92
N HIS A 18 -15.43 -13.81 -17.76
CA HIS A 18 -15.67 -13.89 -19.20
C HIS A 18 -14.38 -14.05 -20.04
N CYS A 19 -13.21 -13.96 -19.39
CA CYS A 19 -11.90 -14.10 -20.03
C CYS A 19 -11.53 -15.59 -20.17
N ARG A 20 -10.77 -15.91 -21.22
CA ARG A 20 -10.17 -17.24 -21.46
C ARG A 20 -8.65 -17.23 -21.30
N ARG A 21 -8.02 -16.09 -21.55
CA ARG A 21 -6.57 -15.88 -21.40
C ARG A 21 -6.32 -14.67 -20.51
N VAL A 22 -5.62 -14.86 -19.41
CA VAL A 22 -5.28 -13.80 -18.46
C VAL A 22 -3.79 -13.76 -18.22
N LEU A 23 -3.21 -12.56 -18.28
CA LEU A 23 -1.85 -12.32 -17.78
C LEU A 23 -1.95 -11.96 -16.30
N LEU A 24 -1.52 -12.85 -15.41
CA LEU A 24 -1.47 -12.61 -13.97
C LEU A 24 -0.11 -12.04 -13.58
N VAL A 25 -0.09 -10.78 -13.13
CA VAL A 25 1.16 -10.04 -12.89
C VAL A 25 1.35 -9.75 -11.41
N GLY A 26 2.43 -10.27 -10.81
CA GLY A 26 2.86 -9.97 -9.45
C GLY A 26 3.78 -8.74 -9.32
N CYS A 27 4.03 -8.29 -8.09
CA CYS A 27 4.94 -7.19 -7.77
C CYS A 27 5.82 -7.55 -6.55
N ASN A 28 7.13 -7.69 -6.78
CA ASN A 28 8.10 -8.26 -5.83
C ASN A 28 8.52 -7.34 -4.68
N GLU A 29 8.16 -6.06 -4.69
CA GLU A 29 8.54 -5.15 -3.61
C GLU A 29 7.46 -4.97 -2.54
N CYS A 30 6.73 -3.85 -2.55
CA CYS A 30 5.94 -3.39 -1.40
C CYS A 30 4.91 -4.42 -0.92
N VAL A 31 4.14 -4.99 -1.85
CA VAL A 31 3.05 -5.92 -1.54
C VAL A 31 3.53 -7.35 -1.29
N THR A 32 4.77 -7.67 -1.67
CA THR A 32 5.41 -8.96 -1.33
C THR A 32 5.76 -9.01 0.15
N VAL A 33 6.15 -7.88 0.75
CA VAL A 33 6.47 -7.85 2.19
C VAL A 33 5.25 -8.11 3.08
N CYS A 34 4.04 -7.83 2.58
CA CYS A 34 2.79 -8.23 3.24
C CYS A 34 2.18 -9.52 2.69
N ALA A 35 2.97 -10.33 1.97
CA ALA A 35 2.59 -11.62 1.40
C ALA A 35 1.27 -11.56 0.60
N ALA A 36 1.12 -10.50 -0.22
CA ALA A 36 -0.10 -10.27 -0.98
C ALA A 36 0.08 -10.36 -2.49
N GLY A 37 1.27 -10.09 -3.04
CA GLY A 37 1.44 -9.96 -4.49
C GLY A 37 2.75 -10.47 -5.07
N GLY A 38 3.59 -11.16 -4.28
CA GLY A 38 4.85 -11.70 -4.77
C GLY A 38 4.66 -12.96 -5.62
N LYS A 39 5.77 -13.46 -6.17
CA LYS A 39 5.78 -14.67 -7.02
C LYS A 39 5.06 -15.87 -6.39
N LYS A 40 5.19 -16.05 -5.07
CA LYS A 40 4.49 -17.12 -4.34
C LYS A 40 2.98 -16.92 -4.36
N GLU A 41 2.51 -15.70 -4.10
CA GLU A 41 1.09 -15.37 -4.08
C GLU A 41 0.47 -15.44 -5.48
N VAL A 42 1.23 -15.08 -6.52
CA VAL A 42 0.86 -15.27 -7.93
C VAL A 42 0.55 -16.73 -8.22
N GLY A 43 1.46 -17.66 -7.92
CA GLY A 43 1.24 -19.08 -8.16
C GLY A 43 0.05 -19.65 -7.37
N ILE A 44 -0.17 -19.17 -6.14
CA ILE A 44 -1.33 -19.57 -5.31
C ILE A 44 -2.63 -19.07 -5.96
N LEU A 45 -2.69 -17.82 -6.39
CA LEU A 45 -3.89 -17.26 -7.02
C LEU A 45 -4.16 -17.91 -8.39
N SER A 46 -3.13 -18.10 -9.20
CA SER A 46 -3.19 -18.81 -10.48
C SER A 46 -3.84 -20.18 -10.34
N SER A 47 -3.32 -21.01 -9.43
CA SER A 47 -3.87 -22.34 -9.14
C SER A 47 -5.32 -22.28 -8.67
N ALA A 48 -5.65 -21.31 -7.79
CA ALA A 48 -7.01 -21.15 -7.27
C ALA A 48 -8.01 -20.71 -8.36
N LEU A 49 -7.59 -19.84 -9.29
CA LEU A 49 -8.41 -19.39 -10.42
C LEU A 49 -8.66 -20.53 -11.40
N GLN A 50 -7.63 -21.31 -11.76
CA GLN A 50 -7.80 -22.47 -12.64
C GLN A 50 -8.83 -23.47 -12.06
N ILE A 51 -8.75 -23.77 -10.76
CA ILE A 51 -9.72 -24.64 -10.09
C ILE A 51 -11.14 -24.02 -10.10
N ALA A 52 -11.25 -22.71 -9.89
CA ALA A 52 -12.54 -22.01 -9.88
C ALA A 52 -13.23 -22.07 -11.26
N PHE A 53 -12.48 -21.82 -12.34
CA PHE A 53 -12.99 -21.92 -13.71
C PHE A 53 -13.40 -23.35 -14.07
N MET A 54 -12.58 -24.35 -13.74
CA MET A 54 -12.93 -25.76 -13.99
C MET A 54 -14.23 -26.16 -13.28
N LYS A 55 -14.46 -25.68 -12.05
CA LYS A 55 -15.71 -25.93 -11.32
C LYS A 55 -16.92 -25.24 -11.95
N ALA A 56 -16.72 -24.12 -12.64
CA ALA A 56 -17.75 -23.41 -13.39
C ALA A 56 -18.03 -24.05 -14.78
N GLY A 57 -17.26 -25.07 -15.17
CA GLY A 57 -17.37 -25.71 -16.48
C GLY A 57 -16.57 -25.02 -17.58
N ASP A 58 -15.71 -24.08 -17.23
CA ASP A 58 -14.85 -23.31 -18.15
C ASP A 58 -13.37 -23.64 -17.93
N THR A 59 -12.52 -23.11 -18.82
CA THR A 59 -11.07 -23.19 -18.72
C THR A 59 -10.46 -21.81 -18.84
N LEU A 60 -9.46 -21.52 -18.01
CA LEU A 60 -8.71 -20.27 -18.02
C LEU A 60 -7.24 -20.58 -18.24
N ASP A 61 -6.68 -20.04 -19.32
CA ASP A 61 -5.24 -20.00 -19.56
C ASP A 61 -4.66 -18.80 -18.80
N ILE A 62 -3.71 -19.07 -17.90
CA ILE A 62 -3.06 -18.06 -17.08
C ILE A 62 -1.58 -18.06 -17.41
N ARG A 63 -1.10 -16.93 -17.91
CA ARG A 63 0.33 -16.64 -17.98
C ARG A 63 0.73 -15.88 -16.74
N GLU A 64 1.69 -16.42 -15.98
CA GLU A 64 2.22 -15.76 -14.79
C GLU A 64 3.46 -14.94 -15.15
N GLU A 65 3.52 -13.72 -14.64
CA GLU A 65 4.73 -12.90 -14.65
C GLU A 65 4.85 -12.15 -13.32
N THR A 66 6.06 -11.80 -12.87
CA THR A 66 6.24 -11.03 -11.63
C THR A 66 7.35 -10.02 -11.79
N LEU A 67 6.96 -8.76 -11.90
CA LEU A 67 7.88 -7.64 -12.03
C LEU A 67 8.46 -7.23 -10.67
N GLU A 68 9.63 -6.58 -10.68
CA GLU A 68 10.19 -5.93 -9.50
C GLU A 68 9.20 -4.86 -8.99
N ARG A 69 8.83 -3.93 -9.87
CA ARG A 69 7.87 -2.85 -9.61
C ARG A 69 6.89 -2.71 -10.76
N GLN A 70 5.59 -2.74 -10.47
CA GLN A 70 4.59 -2.40 -11.47
C GLN A 70 4.32 -0.90 -11.58
N CYS A 71 4.68 -0.10 -10.57
CA CYS A 71 4.46 1.35 -10.55
C CYS A 71 5.62 2.15 -11.16
N ASP A 72 6.47 1.47 -11.94
CA ASP A 72 7.66 2.02 -12.56
C ASP A 72 7.63 1.60 -14.04
N PRO A 73 7.52 2.56 -14.99
CA PRO A 73 7.30 2.26 -16.40
C PRO A 73 8.36 1.34 -17.01
N GLU A 74 9.62 1.45 -16.57
CA GLU A 74 10.73 0.67 -17.15
C GLU A 74 10.52 -0.83 -16.99
N TYR A 75 10.02 -1.27 -15.84
CA TYR A 75 9.71 -2.69 -15.58
C TYR A 75 8.42 -3.13 -16.27
N VAL A 76 7.45 -2.23 -16.49
CA VAL A 76 6.20 -2.56 -17.17
C VAL A 76 6.44 -2.91 -18.64
N GLU A 77 7.50 -2.39 -19.27
CA GLU A 77 7.89 -2.77 -20.63
C GLU A 77 8.19 -4.27 -20.79
N GLU A 78 8.57 -4.97 -19.72
CA GLU A 78 8.77 -6.43 -19.74
C GLU A 78 7.48 -7.21 -20.05
N LEU A 79 6.30 -6.60 -19.83
CA LEU A 79 5.00 -7.22 -20.12
C LEU A 79 4.60 -7.11 -21.59
N VAL A 80 5.22 -6.24 -22.37
CA VAL A 80 4.88 -6.01 -23.79
C VAL A 80 4.87 -7.29 -24.62
N PRO A 81 5.91 -8.15 -24.59
CA PRO A 81 5.88 -9.41 -25.34
C PRO A 81 4.86 -10.43 -24.79
N LEU A 82 4.25 -10.17 -23.63
CA LEU A 82 3.33 -11.09 -22.96
C LEU A 82 1.86 -10.68 -23.11
N ALA A 83 1.58 -9.39 -23.24
CA ALA A 83 0.24 -8.82 -23.20
C ALA A 83 -0.53 -8.89 -24.53
N GLY A 84 0.13 -9.18 -25.66
CA GLY A 84 -0.49 -9.12 -26.98
C GLY A 84 -1.62 -10.11 -27.24
N ASP A 85 -1.68 -11.21 -26.48
CA ASP A 85 -2.61 -12.33 -26.70
C ASP A 85 -3.47 -12.66 -25.46
N VAL A 86 -3.73 -11.68 -24.58
CA VAL A 86 -4.59 -11.89 -23.40
C VAL A 86 -5.88 -11.07 -23.47
N ASP A 87 -6.93 -11.61 -22.86
CA ASP A 87 -8.23 -10.94 -22.80
C ASP A 87 -8.25 -9.90 -21.66
N ALA A 88 -7.43 -10.10 -20.62
CA ALA A 88 -7.21 -9.15 -19.54
C ALA A 88 -5.86 -9.35 -18.83
N ILE A 89 -5.38 -8.30 -18.16
CA ILE A 89 -4.27 -8.36 -17.22
C ILE A 89 -4.84 -8.29 -15.80
N LEU A 90 -4.56 -9.31 -14.98
CA LEU A 90 -4.90 -9.32 -13.56
C LEU A 90 -3.66 -8.93 -12.75
N SER A 91 -3.65 -7.73 -12.19
CA SER A 91 -2.50 -7.20 -11.46
C SER A 91 -2.63 -7.48 -9.95
N MET A 92 -1.63 -8.15 -9.37
CA MET A 92 -1.43 -8.31 -7.94
C MET A 92 -0.53 -7.21 -7.35
N ALA A 93 -0.57 -5.99 -7.89
CA ALA A 93 0.11 -4.83 -7.29
C ALA A 93 -0.82 -3.98 -6.43
N CYS A 94 -0.26 -2.94 -5.81
CA CYS A 94 -1.06 -1.86 -5.24
C CYS A 94 -1.66 -0.99 -6.36
N GLY A 95 -2.60 -0.10 -6.01
CA GLY A 95 -3.31 0.74 -6.98
C GLY A 95 -2.42 1.64 -7.83
N CYS A 96 -1.19 1.96 -7.40
CA CYS A 96 -0.23 2.68 -8.25
C CYS A 96 0.26 1.80 -9.40
N GLY A 97 0.60 0.53 -9.12
CA GLY A 97 1.06 -0.41 -10.15
C GLY A 97 -0.05 -0.80 -11.12
N VAL A 98 -1.27 -1.03 -10.63
CA VAL A 98 -2.44 -1.33 -11.47
C VAL A 98 -2.67 -0.20 -12.49
N GLN A 99 -2.59 1.06 -12.06
CA GLN A 99 -2.80 2.22 -12.93
C GLN A 99 -1.68 2.40 -13.96
N GLU A 100 -0.43 2.16 -13.57
CA GLU A 100 0.71 2.26 -14.50
C GLU A 100 0.62 1.20 -15.60
N VAL A 101 0.32 -0.06 -15.22
CA VAL A 101 0.07 -1.14 -16.18
C VAL A 101 -1.12 -0.80 -17.08
N ALA A 102 -2.23 -0.29 -16.52
CA ALA A 102 -3.39 0.13 -17.31
C ALA A 102 -3.06 1.28 -18.29
N SER A 103 -2.24 2.24 -17.87
CA SER A 103 -1.79 3.33 -18.74
C SER A 103 -0.93 2.82 -19.90
N ARG A 104 -0.14 1.76 -19.68
CA ARG A 104 0.72 1.17 -20.70
C ARG A 104 -0.02 0.30 -21.72
N PHE A 105 -1.14 -0.30 -21.33
CA PHE A 105 -1.94 -1.20 -22.16
C PHE A 105 -3.38 -0.67 -22.33
N PRO A 106 -3.59 0.43 -23.07
CA PRO A 106 -4.89 1.10 -23.15
C PRO A 106 -6.00 0.24 -23.79
N GLU A 107 -5.63 -0.71 -24.64
CA GLU A 107 -6.56 -1.60 -25.35
C GLU A 107 -6.82 -2.91 -24.61
N THR A 108 -6.14 -3.16 -23.48
CA THR A 108 -6.27 -4.41 -22.70
C THR A 108 -6.82 -4.08 -21.31
N PRO A 109 -7.97 -4.65 -20.91
CA PRO A 109 -8.50 -4.44 -19.57
C PRO A 109 -7.51 -4.87 -18.48
N VAL A 110 -7.26 -3.98 -17.53
CA VAL A 110 -6.39 -4.25 -16.37
C VAL A 110 -7.19 -4.20 -15.09
N PHE A 111 -7.23 -5.31 -14.36
CA PHE A 111 -8.00 -5.45 -13.14
C PHE A 111 -7.10 -5.62 -11.90
N PRO A 112 -7.46 -5.01 -10.76
CA PRO A 112 -6.78 -5.24 -9.50
C PRO A 112 -7.19 -6.57 -8.88
N ALA A 113 -6.22 -7.39 -8.48
CA ALA A 113 -6.43 -8.57 -7.63
C ALA A 113 -6.34 -8.23 -6.12
N LEU A 114 -5.81 -7.06 -5.77
CA LEU A 114 -5.58 -6.63 -4.39
C LEU A 114 -6.35 -5.35 -4.04
N ASN A 115 -6.72 -5.23 -2.77
CA ASN A 115 -7.13 -4.00 -2.13
C ASN A 115 -5.89 -3.35 -1.49
N THR A 116 -5.53 -2.13 -1.93
CA THR A 116 -4.47 -1.35 -1.28
C THR A 116 -4.98 -0.81 0.05
N GLN A 117 -4.24 -1.05 1.13
CA GLN A 117 -4.67 -0.71 2.48
C GLN A 117 -4.03 0.61 2.95
N PHE A 118 -2.75 0.59 3.32
CA PHE A 118 -2.08 1.75 3.92
C PHE A 118 -0.56 1.77 3.70
N MET A 119 0.10 2.87 4.06
CA MET A 119 1.57 2.92 4.09
C MET A 119 2.06 2.49 5.48
N GLY A 120 2.59 1.28 5.54
CA GLY A 120 2.89 0.61 6.79
C GLY A 120 4.32 0.12 6.94
N ALA A 121 4.54 -0.54 8.07
CA ALA A 121 5.73 -1.34 8.34
C ALA A 121 5.31 -2.63 9.06
N SER A 122 6.13 -3.68 8.95
CA SER A 122 5.93 -4.91 9.73
C SER A 122 6.25 -4.64 11.20
N GLU A 123 5.36 -5.07 12.08
CA GLU A 123 5.65 -5.14 13.52
C GLU A 123 6.25 -6.49 13.87
N ARG A 124 5.70 -7.53 13.26
CA ARG A 124 6.19 -8.91 13.27
C ARG A 124 5.66 -9.63 12.04
N GLN A 125 6.13 -10.85 11.79
CA GLN A 125 5.60 -11.67 10.71
C GLN A 125 4.08 -11.85 10.88
N GLY A 126 3.33 -11.55 9.81
CA GLY A 126 1.86 -11.61 9.81
C GLY A 126 1.16 -10.39 10.42
N VAL A 127 1.89 -9.38 10.90
CA VAL A 127 1.31 -8.16 11.48
C VAL A 127 1.98 -6.92 10.90
N TRP A 128 1.18 -6.08 10.25
CA TRP A 128 1.61 -4.83 9.67
C TRP A 128 0.72 -3.70 10.19
N ALA A 129 1.34 -2.59 10.55
CA ALA A 129 0.63 -1.43 11.09
C ALA A 129 0.92 -0.19 10.23
N GLU A 130 -0.06 0.71 10.18
CA GLU A 130 0.11 1.99 9.50
C GLU A 130 1.17 2.84 10.21
N ARG A 131 2.09 3.41 9.43
CA ARG A 131 3.17 4.27 9.94
C ARG A 131 3.22 5.64 9.27
N CYS A 132 2.61 5.80 8.10
CA CYS A 132 2.67 7.04 7.34
C CYS A 132 1.34 7.33 6.62
N GLN A 133 0.97 8.61 6.55
CA GLN A 133 -0.15 9.10 5.74
C GLN A 133 0.31 9.72 4.41
N GLY A 134 1.63 9.91 4.25
CA GLY A 134 2.24 10.53 3.07
C GLY A 134 1.70 11.93 2.84
N CYS A 135 1.59 12.76 3.88
CA CYS A 135 0.96 14.09 3.84
C CYS A 135 1.83 15.20 3.23
N GLY A 136 3.09 14.91 2.87
CA GLY A 136 3.99 15.85 2.18
C GLY A 136 4.64 16.93 3.06
N ASP A 137 4.31 16.99 4.34
CA ASP A 137 4.90 17.87 5.35
C ASP A 137 5.24 16.97 6.55
N CYS A 138 6.49 16.78 6.92
CA CYS A 138 6.86 15.68 7.84
C CYS A 138 7.15 16.19 9.26
N LEU A 139 6.51 15.59 10.28
CA LEU A 139 6.68 15.98 11.69
C LEU A 139 7.59 15.05 12.50
N ILE A 140 8.00 13.91 11.93
CA ILE A 140 8.65 12.84 12.71
C ILE A 140 10.00 13.25 13.31
N GLY A 141 10.67 14.27 12.74
CA GLY A 141 11.90 14.83 13.30
C GLY A 141 11.68 15.53 14.65
N LEU A 142 10.49 16.09 14.88
CA LEU A 142 10.10 16.74 16.13
C LEU A 142 9.64 15.72 17.16
N THR A 143 8.98 14.65 16.71
CA THR A 143 8.32 13.66 17.57
C THR A 143 9.14 12.37 17.77
N GLY A 144 10.46 12.45 17.67
CA GLY A 144 11.37 11.32 17.96
C GLY A 144 11.23 10.12 17.01
N GLY A 145 10.69 10.30 15.81
CA GLY A 145 10.48 9.25 14.81
C GLY A 145 9.08 8.62 14.82
N ILE A 146 8.15 9.09 15.66
CA ILE A 146 6.80 8.55 15.77
C ILE A 146 5.82 9.52 15.13
N CYS A 147 5.12 9.10 14.08
CA CYS A 147 4.20 9.97 13.34
C CYS A 147 2.91 10.26 14.15
N PRO A 148 2.66 11.51 14.59
CA PRO A 148 1.45 11.84 15.34
C PRO A 148 0.20 11.87 14.46
N ILE A 149 0.36 11.94 13.13
CA ILE A 149 -0.76 11.94 12.18
C ILE A 149 -1.25 10.53 11.87
N ALA A 150 -0.32 9.59 11.64
CA ALA A 150 -0.66 8.21 11.29
C ALA A 150 -0.97 7.36 12.53
N ARG A 151 -0.28 7.60 13.65
CA ARG A 151 -0.37 6.71 14.83
C ARG A 151 -1.31 7.22 15.93
N CYS A 152 -1.78 8.46 15.86
CA CYS A 152 -2.78 8.96 16.81
C CYS A 152 -4.16 8.85 16.19
N ALA A 153 -5.10 8.21 16.88
CA ALA A 153 -6.51 8.13 16.47
C ALA A 153 -7.14 9.50 16.18
N LYS A 154 -6.74 10.53 16.94
CA LYS A 154 -7.22 11.92 16.79
C LYS A 154 -6.33 12.79 15.90
N ARG A 155 -5.20 12.28 15.43
CA ARG A 155 -4.24 12.98 14.55
C ARG A 155 -3.72 14.32 15.12
N ILE A 156 -3.66 14.44 16.45
CA ILE A 156 -3.26 15.69 17.14
C ILE A 156 -1.74 15.88 17.14
N MET A 157 -1.29 17.12 16.96
CA MET A 157 0.13 17.47 16.75
C MET A 157 0.84 18.04 17.98
N ASN A 158 0.10 18.49 19.00
CA ASN A 158 0.66 19.22 20.14
C ASN A 158 0.24 18.57 21.46
N GLY A 159 0.78 17.40 21.74
CA GLY A 159 0.63 16.76 23.04
C GLY A 159 -0.55 15.80 23.18
N PRO A 160 -0.65 15.13 24.35
CA PRO A 160 -1.65 14.14 24.64
C PRO A 160 -3.02 14.81 24.83
N CYS A 161 -4.08 14.15 24.34
CA CYS A 161 -5.46 14.63 24.51
C CYS A 161 -6.07 14.35 25.89
N GLY A 162 -5.31 13.81 26.84
CA GLY A 162 -5.82 13.33 28.14
C GLY A 162 -6.55 11.97 28.08
N GLY A 163 -6.88 11.48 26.89
CA GLY A 163 -7.59 10.24 26.65
C GLY A 163 -6.78 8.95 26.70
N SER A 164 -5.64 8.92 27.39
CA SER A 164 -4.78 7.73 27.43
C SER A 164 -4.65 7.19 28.84
N THR A 165 -4.80 5.87 28.98
CA THR A 165 -4.68 5.16 30.26
C THR A 165 -3.62 4.07 30.11
N ASN A 166 -2.64 4.03 31.02
CA ASN A 166 -1.55 3.04 31.02
C ASN A 166 -0.82 2.93 29.66
N GLY A 167 -0.63 4.06 28.97
CA GLY A 167 0.03 4.12 27.66
C GLY A 167 -0.82 3.70 26.47
N LYS A 168 -2.09 3.31 26.68
CA LYS A 168 -3.05 2.91 25.65
C LYS A 168 -4.04 4.03 25.32
N CYS A 169 -4.58 4.01 24.11
CA CYS A 169 -5.54 4.99 23.61
C CYS A 169 -6.97 4.67 24.10
N GLU A 170 -7.79 5.69 24.36
CA GLU A 170 -9.20 5.53 24.76
C GLU A 170 -10.08 4.77 23.75
N ILE A 171 -9.69 4.73 22.47
CA ILE A 171 -10.52 4.10 21.44
C ILE A 171 -10.48 2.57 21.54
N ASP A 172 -9.40 2.01 22.07
CA ASP A 172 -9.17 0.58 22.16
C ASP A 172 -7.94 0.31 23.08
N PRO A 173 -8.06 -0.54 24.12
CA PRO A 173 -6.94 -0.97 24.96
C PRO A 173 -5.75 -1.58 24.22
N GLU A 174 -5.94 -2.12 23.01
CA GLU A 174 -4.85 -2.68 22.20
C GLU A 174 -4.06 -1.61 21.44
N VAL A 175 -4.63 -0.41 21.25
CA VAL A 175 -4.01 0.68 20.50
C VAL A 175 -3.06 1.48 21.39
N ASP A 176 -1.78 1.49 21.07
CA ASP A 176 -0.80 2.34 21.76
C ASP A 176 -1.09 3.83 21.56
N CYS A 177 -1.02 4.61 22.64
CA CYS A 177 -1.11 6.06 22.55
C CYS A 177 0.16 6.62 21.90
N ALA A 178 0.02 7.24 20.71
CA ALA A 178 1.14 7.85 20.00
C ALA A 178 1.94 8.84 20.87
N TRP A 179 1.27 9.68 21.66
CA TRP A 179 1.92 10.68 22.51
C TRP A 179 2.65 10.09 23.72
N HIS A 180 2.15 8.97 24.25
CA HIS A 180 2.89 8.18 25.23
C HIS A 180 4.18 7.64 24.62
N LEU A 181 4.11 7.04 23.42
CA LEU A 181 5.30 6.55 22.73
C LEU A 181 6.29 7.66 22.39
N ILE A 182 5.80 8.83 21.95
CA ILE A 182 6.63 10.01 21.64
C ILE A 182 7.40 10.45 22.89
N TRP A 183 6.72 10.59 24.03
CA TRP A 183 7.36 10.97 25.29
C TRP A 183 8.50 10.01 25.66
N HIS A 184 8.21 8.70 25.69
CA HIS A 184 9.21 7.69 26.03
C HIS A 184 10.39 7.70 25.07
N ARG A 185 10.14 7.94 23.78
CA ARG A 185 11.18 8.01 22.76
C ARG A 185 12.04 9.25 22.90
N LEU A 186 11.46 10.43 23.15
CA LEU A 186 12.21 11.67 23.36
C LEU A 186 13.05 11.60 24.64
N LYS A 187 12.48 11.06 25.73
CA LYS A 187 13.20 10.82 26.98
C LYS A 187 14.41 9.89 26.79
N ALA A 188 14.24 8.81 26.04
CA ALA A 188 15.35 7.89 25.74
C ALA A 188 16.47 8.54 24.90
N LEU A 189 16.19 9.64 24.20
CA LEU A 189 17.14 10.39 23.39
C LEU A 189 17.73 11.61 24.10
N GLY A 190 17.27 11.95 25.31
CA GLY A 190 17.64 13.21 25.98
C GLY A 190 17.11 14.45 25.25
N LEU A 191 15.93 14.36 24.61
CA LEU A 191 15.31 15.42 23.81
C LEU A 191 13.94 15.85 24.38
N GLU A 192 13.76 15.79 25.69
CA GLU A 192 12.51 16.09 26.38
C GLU A 192 11.98 17.50 26.08
N ASP A 193 12.85 18.48 25.92
CA ASP A 193 12.48 19.87 25.58
C ASP A 193 11.64 19.97 24.29
N ARG A 194 11.79 19.01 23.36
CA ARG A 194 10.99 18.97 22.13
C ARG A 194 9.52 18.63 22.40
N TYR A 195 9.22 17.97 23.50
CA TYR A 195 7.85 17.59 23.84
C TYR A 195 6.96 18.81 24.11
N GLU A 196 7.55 19.90 24.62
CA GLU A 196 6.87 21.17 24.90
C GLU A 196 6.88 22.13 23.70
N THR A 197 7.58 21.78 22.62
CA THR A 197 7.64 22.60 21.42
C THR A 197 6.29 22.59 20.71
N ILE A 198 5.71 23.78 20.52
CA ILE A 198 4.46 23.94 19.78
C ILE A 198 4.77 23.79 18.28
N ILE A 199 4.22 22.72 17.69
CA ILE A 199 4.20 22.50 16.25
C ILE A 199 3.16 23.43 15.64
N GLU A 200 3.61 24.28 14.71
CA GLU A 200 2.74 25.16 13.94
C GLU A 200 1.71 24.37 13.11
N GLY A 201 0.71 25.10 12.60
CA GLY A 201 -0.30 24.53 11.73
C GLY A 201 0.33 23.88 10.50
N LYS A 202 0.18 22.56 10.39
CA LYS A 202 0.64 21.78 9.24
C LYS A 202 0.12 22.32 7.92
N ASN A 203 0.97 22.32 6.90
CA ASN A 203 0.54 22.62 5.54
C ASN A 203 -0.21 21.43 4.92
N TRP A 204 -1.54 21.51 4.86
CA TRP A 204 -2.37 20.47 4.27
C TRP A 204 -2.52 20.56 2.75
N LYS A 205 -2.00 21.62 2.09
CA LYS A 205 -2.05 21.74 0.61
C LYS A 205 -1.30 20.59 -0.08
N SER A 206 -0.24 20.08 0.54
CA SER A 206 0.52 18.92 0.05
C SER A 206 -0.08 17.56 0.46
N SER A 207 -1.20 17.56 1.20
CA SER A 207 -1.90 16.35 1.62
C SER A 207 -2.98 15.95 0.61
N ARG A 208 -3.65 14.81 0.85
CA ARG A 208 -4.70 14.28 -0.03
C ARG A 208 -5.86 15.26 -0.27
N HIS A 209 -6.15 16.14 0.70
CA HIS A 209 -7.22 17.14 0.61
C HIS A 209 -6.92 18.29 -0.37
N GLY A 210 -5.66 18.47 -0.78
CA GLY A 210 -5.26 19.51 -1.73
C GLY A 210 -5.46 19.16 -3.20
N GLY A 211 -5.96 17.96 -3.52
CA GLY A 211 -6.10 17.42 -4.87
C GLY A 211 -4.94 16.50 -5.30
N PRO A 212 -4.92 16.03 -6.56
CA PRO A 212 -3.83 15.21 -7.10
C PRO A 212 -2.49 15.93 -6.99
N ARG A 213 -1.46 15.19 -6.56
CA ARG A 213 -0.15 15.76 -6.20
C ARG A 213 0.90 15.35 -7.21
N LYS A 214 1.83 16.26 -7.51
CA LYS A 214 2.93 16.03 -8.44
C LYS A 214 4.21 16.66 -7.90
N ILE A 215 5.32 15.93 -8.00
CA ILE A 215 6.67 16.42 -7.74
C ILE A 215 7.42 16.40 -9.07
N ILE A 216 8.10 17.50 -9.42
CA ILE A 216 8.95 17.57 -10.61
C ILE A 216 10.34 18.00 -10.16
N ARG A 217 11.30 17.08 -10.30
CA ARG A 217 12.73 17.36 -10.11
C ARG A 217 13.32 17.78 -11.44
N LYS A 218 13.37 19.09 -11.69
CA LYS A 218 13.83 19.67 -12.98
C LYS A 218 15.24 19.22 -13.37
N ASP A 219 16.05 18.90 -12.38
CA ASP A 219 17.41 18.36 -12.53
C ASP A 219 17.44 16.92 -13.07
N LEU A 220 16.34 16.17 -12.94
CA LEU A 220 16.22 14.78 -13.42
C LEU A 220 15.24 14.63 -14.59
N ALA A 221 14.38 15.61 -14.82
CA ALA A 221 13.28 15.55 -15.80
C ALA A 221 13.65 16.13 -17.18
N GLN A 222 14.92 16.07 -17.56
CA GLN A 222 15.41 16.49 -18.88
C GLN A 222 15.51 15.31 -19.83
#